data_AF-H2DQC4-F1
#
_entry.id   AF-H2DQC4-F1
#
_cell.length_a   1.000
_cell.length_b   1.000
_cell.length_c   1.000
_cell.angle_alpha   90.00
_cell.angle_beta   90.00
_cell.angle_gamma   90.00
#
_symmetry.space_group_name_H-M   'P 1'
#
loop_
_entity.id
_entity.type
_entity.pdbx_description
1 polymer ?
#
loop_
_entity_poly.entity_id
_entity_poly.type
_entity_poly.pdbx_seq_one_letter_code
_entity_poly.pdbx_strand_id
1 'polypeptide(L)'
;LQYAPPLQLMSYADKLWWAGCLLAFLVKMPLYGVHLWLPKAHVEAPIAGSMVLAAVLLKLGGYGMMRMMIMLEPLTKELSYPFIVFALWGVIMTGSICLRQTDLKSLIAYSSVSHMGLVAGGILIQTPWGFTGALILMIAHGLTSSALFCLANTNYERTHSRTMVLARGLQMVLPLMTTWWFIASLANLALPPLPNLMGEIMILTSLFNWSHWTLALTGAGTLITARYSLYMFLMTQR
;
A
#
# COMPACT_ATOMS: atom_id res chain seq x y z
N LEU A 1 -26.77 0.37 11.06
CA LEU A 1 -25.86 -0.44 11.90
C LEU A 1 -25.26 0.34 13.09
N GLN A 2 -25.74 1.55 13.42
CA GLN A 2 -25.32 2.32 14.61
C GLN A 2 -26.07 1.93 15.91
N TYR A 3 -26.86 0.85 15.89
CA TYR A 3 -27.78 0.47 16.97
C TYR A 3 -27.61 -0.99 17.43
N ALA A 4 -26.41 -1.56 17.29
CA ALA A 4 -26.09 -2.80 18.00
C ALA A 4 -25.42 -2.42 19.34
N PRO A 5 -25.86 -2.95 20.48
CA PRO A 5 -25.14 -2.75 21.74
C PRO A 5 -23.71 -3.29 21.59
N PRO A 6 -22.69 -2.62 22.16
CA PRO A 6 -21.32 -3.10 22.09
C PRO A 6 -21.26 -4.49 22.74
N LEU A 7 -20.69 -5.45 22.01
CA LEU A 7 -20.47 -6.80 22.53
C LEU A 7 -19.53 -6.72 23.74
N GLN A 8 -19.91 -7.35 24.85
CA GLN A 8 -19.03 -7.47 26.01
C GLN A 8 -17.95 -8.52 25.73
N LEU A 9 -16.90 -8.12 25.03
CA LEU A 9 -15.78 -8.96 24.63
C LEU A 9 -14.70 -9.00 25.73
N MET A 10 -14.96 -9.73 26.82
CA MET A 10 -14.08 -9.77 28.00
C MET A 10 -13.26 -11.06 28.12
N SER A 11 -13.68 -12.15 27.45
CA SER A 11 -13.07 -13.47 27.62
C SER A 11 -11.79 -13.65 26.79
N TYR A 12 -10.95 -14.62 27.16
CA TYR A 12 -9.80 -15.03 26.32
C TYR A 12 -10.25 -15.54 24.94
N ALA A 13 -11.41 -16.18 24.87
CA ALA A 13 -12.00 -16.63 23.61
C ALA A 13 -12.31 -15.45 22.68
N ASP A 14 -12.81 -14.33 23.23
CA ASP A 14 -13.10 -13.12 22.47
C ASP A 14 -11.83 -12.48 21.90
N LYS A 15 -10.73 -12.49 22.67
CA LYS A 15 -9.42 -12.00 22.20
C LYS A 15 -8.87 -12.88 21.06
N LEU A 16 -9.02 -14.20 21.16
CA LEU A 16 -8.62 -15.13 20.09
C LEU A 16 -9.50 -14.97 18.85
N TRP A 17 -10.81 -14.81 19.03
CA TRP A 17 -11.76 -14.54 17.95
C TRP A 17 -11.43 -13.23 17.23
N TRP A 18 -11.16 -12.17 17.98
CA TRP A 18 -10.72 -10.88 17.46
C TRP A 18 -9.45 -11.02 16.60
N ALA A 19 -8.45 -11.72 17.11
CA ALA A 19 -7.20 -11.96 16.39
C ALA A 19 -7.44 -12.78 15.11
N GLY A 20 -8.25 -13.84 15.18
CA GLY A 20 -8.59 -14.68 14.03
C GLY A 20 -9.29 -13.90 12.92
N CYS A 21 -10.28 -13.07 13.28
CA CYS A 21 -10.97 -12.20 12.33
C CYS A 21 -10.02 -11.20 11.67
N LEU A 22 -9.14 -10.56 12.44
CA LEU A 22 -8.29 -9.48 11.95
C LEU A 22 -7.08 -10.01 11.13
N LEU A 23 -6.46 -11.11 11.56
CA LEU A 23 -5.29 -11.69 10.89
C LEU A 23 -5.59 -12.09 9.45
N ALA A 24 -6.77 -12.66 9.16
CA ALA A 24 -7.15 -13.04 7.81
C ALA A 24 -7.11 -11.85 6.83
N PHE A 25 -7.57 -10.68 7.27
CA PHE A 25 -7.53 -9.47 6.44
C PHE A 25 -6.14 -8.85 6.39
N LEU A 26 -5.34 -8.94 7.45
CA LEU A 26 -3.93 -8.50 7.44
C LEU A 26 -3.03 -9.40 6.58
N VAL A 27 -3.42 -10.64 6.30
CA VAL A 27 -2.73 -11.46 5.29
C VAL A 27 -3.10 -10.97 3.88
N LYS A 28 -4.37 -10.64 3.65
CA LYS A 28 -4.86 -10.13 2.34
C LYS A 28 -4.41 -8.71 2.02
N MET A 29 -4.42 -7.80 3.00
CA MET A 29 -3.70 -6.53 2.95
C MET A 29 -2.37 -6.76 3.66
N PRO A 30 -1.35 -7.23 2.92
CA PRO A 30 -0.19 -7.84 3.53
C PRO A 30 0.50 -6.85 4.46
N LEU A 31 0.32 -7.08 5.76
CA LEU A 31 1.06 -6.39 6.77
C LEU A 31 2.53 -6.79 6.66
N TYR A 32 3.42 -5.91 7.07
CA TYR A 32 4.81 -6.26 7.26
C TYR A 32 4.95 -7.51 8.15
N GLY A 33 5.89 -8.40 7.80
CA GLY A 33 5.96 -9.76 8.34
C GLY A 33 5.26 -10.83 7.49
N VAL A 34 4.03 -10.59 7.02
CA VAL A 34 3.25 -11.57 6.23
C VAL A 34 3.25 -11.26 4.73
N HIS A 35 3.85 -10.15 4.31
CA HIS A 35 3.89 -9.68 2.93
C HIS A 35 4.73 -10.50 1.93
N LEU A 36 5.44 -11.55 2.35
CA LEU A 36 6.38 -12.28 1.49
C LEU A 36 5.72 -12.95 0.26
N TRP A 37 4.43 -13.28 0.36
CA TRP A 37 3.70 -13.89 -0.74
C TRP A 37 3.44 -12.89 -1.88
N LEU A 38 3.30 -11.60 -1.57
CA LEU A 38 2.85 -10.59 -2.54
C LEU A 38 3.87 -10.36 -3.66
N PRO A 39 5.18 -10.15 -3.40
CA PRO A 39 6.16 -10.00 -4.47
C PRO A 39 6.22 -11.22 -5.39
N LYS A 40 6.16 -12.43 -4.82
CA LYS A 40 6.15 -13.68 -5.61
C LYS A 40 4.91 -13.78 -6.50
N ALA A 41 3.73 -13.55 -5.91
CA ALA A 41 2.45 -13.61 -6.63
C ALA A 41 2.40 -12.60 -7.79
N HIS A 42 2.83 -11.35 -7.60
CA HIS A 42 2.86 -10.36 -8.68
C HIS A 42 3.92 -10.64 -9.74
N VAL A 43 5.08 -11.16 -9.33
CA VAL A 43 6.20 -11.39 -10.25
C VAL A 43 5.92 -12.56 -11.20
N GLU A 44 5.25 -13.60 -10.71
CA GLU A 44 4.92 -14.82 -11.47
C GLU A 44 3.58 -14.72 -12.23
N ALA A 45 2.67 -13.85 -11.80
CA ALA A 45 1.38 -13.70 -12.46
C ALA A 45 1.49 -13.03 -13.86
N PRO A 46 0.58 -13.39 -14.78
CA PRO A 46 0.37 -12.62 -16.01
C PRO A 46 -0.11 -11.19 -15.69
N ILE A 47 -0.07 -10.30 -16.68
CA ILE A 47 -0.41 -8.88 -16.48
C ILE A 47 -1.82 -8.68 -15.91
N ALA A 48 -2.83 -9.36 -16.46
CA ALA A 48 -4.20 -9.27 -15.97
C ALA A 48 -4.30 -9.72 -14.50
N GLY A 49 -3.60 -10.81 -14.14
CA GLY A 49 -3.51 -11.27 -12.75
C GLY A 49 -2.85 -10.25 -11.84
N SER A 50 -1.74 -9.65 -12.27
CA SER A 50 -1.05 -8.60 -11.51
C SER A 50 -1.93 -7.36 -11.29
N MET A 51 -2.66 -6.93 -12.31
CA MET A 51 -3.55 -5.77 -12.24
C MET A 51 -4.74 -6.03 -11.31
N VAL A 52 -5.43 -7.16 -11.43
CA VAL A 52 -6.56 -7.51 -10.57
C VAL A 52 -6.11 -7.72 -9.12
N LEU A 53 -4.98 -8.39 -8.92
CA LEU A 53 -4.40 -8.60 -7.60
C LEU A 53 -4.11 -7.25 -6.93
N ALA A 54 -3.43 -6.34 -7.63
CA ALA A 54 -3.06 -5.04 -7.09
C ALA A 54 -4.28 -4.14 -6.88
N ALA A 55 -5.17 -4.02 -7.88
CA ALA A 55 -6.26 -3.06 -7.86
C ALA A 55 -7.41 -3.47 -6.95
N VAL A 56 -7.74 -4.77 -6.88
CA VAL A 56 -8.96 -5.26 -6.22
C VAL A 56 -8.65 -6.15 -5.03
N LEU A 57 -7.84 -7.19 -5.20
CA LEU A 57 -7.72 -8.24 -4.17
C LEU A 57 -7.09 -7.71 -2.86
N LEU A 58 -6.12 -6.81 -2.95
CA LEU A 58 -5.56 -6.15 -1.76
C LEU A 58 -6.64 -5.28 -1.07
N LYS A 59 -7.46 -4.58 -1.85
CA LYS A 59 -8.47 -3.63 -1.33
C LYS A 59 -9.64 -4.34 -0.67
N LEU A 60 -9.93 -5.59 -1.06
CA LEU A 60 -10.89 -6.44 -0.35
C LEU A 60 -10.45 -6.71 1.10
N GLY A 61 -9.14 -6.76 1.39
CA GLY A 61 -8.65 -6.87 2.75
C GLY A 61 -9.02 -5.64 3.59
N GLY A 62 -8.78 -4.43 3.06
CA GLY A 62 -9.09 -3.17 3.75
C GLY A 62 -10.59 -2.94 3.91
N TYR A 63 -11.36 -3.21 2.86
CA TYR A 63 -12.82 -3.19 2.94
C TYR A 63 -13.35 -4.18 3.99
N GLY A 64 -12.81 -5.40 4.00
CA GLY A 64 -13.14 -6.41 5.01
C GLY A 64 -12.83 -5.95 6.43
N MET A 65 -11.65 -5.36 6.65
CA MET A 65 -11.31 -4.76 7.95
C MET A 65 -12.31 -3.67 8.34
N MET A 66 -12.60 -2.70 7.47
CA MET A 66 -13.54 -1.61 7.77
C MET A 66 -14.93 -2.12 8.19
N ARG A 67 -15.42 -3.20 7.56
CA ARG A 67 -16.70 -3.81 7.94
C ARG A 67 -16.63 -4.57 9.25
N MET A 68 -15.56 -5.32 9.48
CA MET A 68 -15.39 -6.14 10.68
C MET A 68 -15.07 -5.30 11.93
N MET A 69 -14.38 -4.17 11.78
CA MET A 69 -13.98 -3.32 12.91
C MET A 69 -15.15 -2.88 13.78
N ILE A 70 -16.33 -2.66 13.19
CA ILE A 70 -17.56 -2.29 13.93
C ILE A 70 -17.98 -3.39 14.91
N MET A 71 -17.76 -4.66 14.56
CA MET A 71 -18.11 -5.82 15.39
C MET A 71 -17.03 -6.16 16.43
N LEU A 72 -15.82 -5.66 16.23
CA LEU A 72 -14.63 -5.98 17.03
C LEU A 72 -14.35 -4.97 18.15
N GLU A 73 -15.12 -3.87 18.21
CA GLU A 73 -15.06 -2.93 19.34
C GLU A 73 -15.64 -3.55 20.62
N PRO A 74 -15.05 -3.27 21.82
CA PRO A 74 -13.99 -2.29 22.10
C PRO A 74 -12.55 -2.84 22.05
N LEU A 75 -12.35 -4.16 21.87
CA LEU A 75 -11.03 -4.82 21.94
C LEU A 75 -9.99 -4.23 20.97
N THR A 76 -10.43 -3.68 19.84
CA THR A 76 -9.56 -3.01 18.86
C THR A 76 -8.70 -1.91 19.47
N LYS A 77 -9.21 -1.17 20.47
CA LYS A 77 -8.48 -0.07 21.10
C LYS A 77 -7.25 -0.54 21.87
N GLU A 78 -7.28 -1.75 22.42
CA GLU A 78 -6.19 -2.31 23.23
C GLU A 78 -5.27 -3.23 22.43
N LEU A 79 -5.82 -4.00 21.48
CA LEU A 79 -5.06 -5.04 20.79
C LEU A 79 -4.43 -4.57 19.45
N SER A 80 -4.78 -3.38 18.96
CA SER A 80 -4.30 -2.88 17.64
C SER A 80 -2.85 -2.37 17.64
N TYR A 81 -2.30 -1.96 18.78
CA TYR A 81 -0.95 -1.38 18.90
C TYR A 81 0.15 -2.16 18.16
N PRO A 82 0.33 -3.49 18.36
CA PRO A 82 1.38 -4.22 17.65
C PRO A 82 1.23 -4.17 16.13
N PHE A 83 -0.01 -4.22 15.63
CA PHE A 83 -0.26 -4.16 14.19
C PHE A 83 -0.02 -2.76 13.62
N ILE A 84 -0.32 -1.70 14.36
CA ILE A 84 0.02 -0.32 13.97
C ILE A 84 1.53 -0.16 13.90
N VAL A 85 2.28 -0.67 14.88
CA VAL A 85 3.75 -0.61 14.88
C VAL A 85 4.32 -1.35 13.67
N PHE A 86 3.85 -2.57 13.39
CA PHE A 86 4.26 -3.31 12.20
C PHE A 86 3.87 -2.61 10.90
N ALA A 87 2.72 -1.95 10.83
CA ALA A 87 2.30 -1.20 9.67
C ALA A 87 3.25 -0.02 9.40
N LEU A 88 3.53 0.81 10.40
CA LEU A 88 4.37 1.99 10.27
C LEU A 88 5.84 1.64 10.02
N TRP A 89 6.38 0.66 10.74
CA TRP A 89 7.72 0.14 10.47
C TRP A 89 7.81 -0.49 9.08
N GLY A 90 6.74 -1.19 8.68
CA GLY A 90 6.57 -1.76 7.36
C GLY A 90 6.73 -0.76 6.23
N VAL A 91 6.09 0.42 6.35
CA VAL A 91 6.18 1.50 5.35
C VAL A 91 7.64 1.88 5.08
N ILE A 92 8.45 2.02 6.13
CA ILE A 92 9.86 2.38 6.03
C ILE A 92 10.67 1.22 5.43
N MET A 93 10.48 0.01 5.96
CA MET A 93 11.27 -1.15 5.55
C MET A 93 10.99 -1.57 4.11
N THR A 94 9.72 -1.69 3.70
CA THR A 94 9.40 -2.04 2.31
C THR A 94 9.77 -0.93 1.35
N GLY A 95 9.61 0.34 1.73
CA GLY A 95 10.12 1.47 0.97
C GLY A 95 11.64 1.43 0.77
N SER A 96 12.40 1.04 1.81
CA SER A 96 13.86 0.88 1.70
C SER A 96 14.26 -0.28 0.80
N ILE A 97 13.48 -1.37 0.81
CA ILE A 97 13.66 -2.51 -0.09
C ILE A 97 13.48 -2.06 -1.55
N CYS A 98 12.46 -1.23 -1.85
CA CYS A 98 12.23 -0.69 -3.20
C CYS A 98 13.45 0.03 -3.78
N LEU A 99 14.26 0.71 -2.97
CA LEU A 99 15.47 1.41 -3.43
C LEU A 99 16.59 0.46 -3.89
N ARG A 100 16.52 -0.81 -3.49
CA ARG A 100 17.54 -1.83 -3.79
C ARG A 100 17.02 -2.91 -4.75
N GLN A 101 15.75 -2.86 -5.14
CA GLN A 101 15.20 -3.84 -6.06
C GLN A 101 15.77 -3.65 -7.46
N THR A 102 16.09 -4.77 -8.12
CA THR A 102 16.54 -4.81 -9.52
C THR A 102 15.40 -5.13 -10.48
N ASP A 103 14.40 -5.88 -10.02
CA ASP A 103 13.25 -6.30 -10.80
C ASP A 103 12.10 -5.30 -10.72
N LEU A 104 11.65 -4.79 -11.88
CA LEU A 104 10.64 -3.74 -11.97
C LEU A 104 9.29 -4.14 -11.37
N LYS A 105 8.79 -5.36 -11.70
CA LYS A 105 7.53 -5.87 -11.13
C LYS A 105 7.62 -6.06 -9.61
N SER A 106 8.78 -6.49 -9.11
CA SER A 106 8.98 -6.67 -7.66
C SER A 106 8.99 -5.32 -6.94
N LEU A 107 9.60 -4.29 -7.52
CA LEU A 107 9.61 -2.93 -6.97
C LEU A 107 8.18 -2.39 -6.81
N ILE A 108 7.35 -2.55 -7.85
CA ILE A 108 5.93 -2.14 -7.81
C ILE A 108 5.15 -2.97 -6.78
N ALA A 109 5.48 -4.26 -6.63
CA ALA A 109 4.86 -5.11 -5.63
C ALA A 109 5.22 -4.65 -4.21
N TYR A 110 6.50 -4.36 -3.92
CA TYR A 110 6.90 -3.84 -2.60
C TYR A 110 6.36 -2.44 -2.31
N SER A 111 6.23 -1.56 -3.31
CA SER A 111 5.59 -0.25 -3.13
C SER A 111 4.11 -0.40 -2.79
N SER A 112 3.42 -1.44 -3.29
CA SER A 112 2.05 -1.71 -2.88
C SER A 112 1.95 -2.11 -1.41
N VAL A 113 2.94 -2.83 -0.87
CA VAL A 113 3.00 -3.15 0.57
C VAL A 113 3.17 -1.89 1.41
N SER A 114 4.01 -0.91 0.99
CA SER A 114 4.17 0.34 1.74
C SER A 114 2.88 1.16 1.77
N HIS A 115 2.21 1.38 0.63
CA HIS A 115 0.95 2.15 0.62
C HIS A 115 -0.17 1.43 1.37
N MET A 116 -0.29 0.10 1.28
CA MET A 116 -1.28 -0.65 2.06
C MET A 116 -0.95 -0.70 3.56
N GLY A 117 0.32 -0.55 3.95
CA GLY A 117 0.72 -0.34 5.35
C GLY A 117 0.13 0.94 5.94
N LEU A 118 0.14 2.05 5.18
CA LEU A 118 -0.55 3.29 5.60
C LEU A 118 -2.07 3.08 5.74
N VAL A 119 -2.69 2.39 4.78
CA VAL A 119 -4.13 2.04 4.84
C VAL A 119 -4.44 1.24 6.10
N ALA A 120 -3.63 0.23 6.44
CA ALA A 120 -3.81 -0.55 7.66
C ALA A 120 -3.72 0.31 8.92
N GLY A 121 -2.72 1.21 9.01
CA GLY A 121 -2.58 2.15 10.11
C GLY A 121 -3.79 3.09 10.26
N GLY A 122 -4.29 3.64 9.15
CA GLY A 122 -5.46 4.53 9.14
C GLY A 122 -6.76 3.83 9.56
N ILE A 123 -6.95 2.57 9.16
CA ILE A 123 -8.12 1.75 9.54
C ILE A 123 -8.05 1.36 11.03
N LEU A 124 -6.87 0.97 11.53
CA LEU A 124 -6.69 0.50 12.90
C LEU A 124 -6.93 1.59 13.96
N ILE A 125 -6.76 2.87 13.60
CA ILE A 125 -7.06 4.02 14.47
C ILE A 125 -8.55 4.32 14.59
N GLN A 126 -9.37 3.84 13.65
CA GLN A 126 -10.84 3.95 13.67
C GLN A 126 -11.38 5.40 13.76
N THR A 127 -10.64 6.39 13.25
CA THR A 127 -11.14 7.78 13.14
C THR A 127 -11.85 8.00 11.80
N PRO A 128 -12.81 8.94 11.71
CA PRO A 128 -13.49 9.25 10.45
C PRO A 128 -12.51 9.73 9.36
N TRP A 129 -11.49 10.51 9.74
CA TRP A 129 -10.41 10.93 8.84
C TRP A 129 -9.54 9.75 8.38
N GLY A 130 -9.22 8.81 9.29
CA GLY A 130 -8.49 7.60 8.94
C GLY A 130 -9.24 6.70 7.96
N PHE A 131 -10.53 6.46 8.18
CA PHE A 131 -11.35 5.64 7.27
C PHE A 131 -11.54 6.28 5.89
N THR A 132 -11.84 7.57 5.84
CA THR A 132 -12.01 8.30 4.58
C THR A 132 -10.70 8.36 3.80
N GLY A 133 -9.58 8.67 4.45
CA GLY A 133 -8.25 8.64 3.83
C GLY A 133 -7.88 7.25 3.32
N ALA A 134 -8.15 6.20 4.10
CA ALA A 134 -7.91 4.81 3.70
C ALA A 134 -8.73 4.40 2.46
N LEU A 135 -10.01 4.78 2.37
CA LEU A 135 -10.84 4.52 1.19
C LEU A 135 -10.29 5.23 -0.05
N ILE A 136 -9.97 6.52 0.06
CA ILE A 136 -9.42 7.32 -1.04
C ILE A 136 -8.10 6.72 -1.52
N LEU A 137 -7.18 6.41 -0.60
CA LEU A 137 -5.89 5.83 -0.92
C LEU A 137 -6.02 4.44 -1.53
N MET A 138 -6.95 3.60 -1.07
CA MET A 138 -7.19 2.29 -1.66
C MET A 138 -7.60 2.38 -3.14
N ILE A 139 -8.53 3.28 -3.47
CA ILE A 139 -8.98 3.48 -4.85
C ILE A 139 -7.85 4.06 -5.70
N ALA A 140 -7.25 5.14 -5.24
CA ALA A 140 -6.21 5.87 -5.95
C ALA A 140 -4.95 5.00 -6.17
N HIS A 141 -4.53 4.26 -5.14
CA HIS A 141 -3.43 3.31 -5.24
C HIS A 141 -3.77 2.14 -6.18
N GLY A 142 -5.02 1.67 -6.21
CA GLY A 142 -5.45 0.62 -7.15
C GLY A 142 -5.26 1.03 -8.61
N LEU A 143 -5.61 2.27 -8.96
CA LEU A 143 -5.41 2.81 -10.31
C LEU A 143 -3.94 3.05 -10.63
N THR A 144 -3.16 3.60 -9.70
CA THR A 144 -1.74 3.89 -9.93
C THR A 144 -0.88 2.63 -10.02
N SER A 145 -1.08 1.65 -9.14
CA SER A 145 -0.35 0.37 -9.20
C SER A 145 -0.68 -0.45 -10.45
N SER A 146 -1.95 -0.51 -10.87
CA SER A 146 -2.34 -1.19 -12.10
C SER A 146 -1.74 -0.53 -13.35
N ALA A 147 -1.71 0.80 -13.40
CA ALA A 147 -1.01 1.54 -14.45
C ALA A 147 0.48 1.18 -14.48
N LEU A 148 1.17 1.21 -13.33
CA LEU A 148 2.59 0.86 -13.24
C LEU A 148 2.87 -0.59 -13.68
N PHE A 149 2.03 -1.56 -13.29
CA PHE A 149 2.17 -2.94 -13.75
C PHE A 149 1.98 -3.06 -15.26
N CYS A 150 1.04 -2.31 -15.84
CA CYS A 150 0.84 -2.25 -17.29
C CYS A 150 2.09 -1.67 -17.98
N LEU A 151 2.62 -0.55 -17.49
CA LEU A 151 3.81 0.06 -18.07
C LEU A 151 5.03 -0.88 -17.98
N ALA A 152 5.22 -1.55 -16.84
CA ALA A 152 6.26 -2.56 -16.67
C ALA A 152 6.11 -3.73 -17.66
N ASN A 153 4.89 -4.13 -17.98
CA ASN A 153 4.62 -5.19 -18.94
C ASN A 153 4.96 -4.78 -20.38
N THR A 154 4.65 -3.54 -20.78
CA THR A 154 5.01 -3.08 -22.14
C THR A 154 6.54 -3.00 -22.35
N ASN A 155 7.31 -2.80 -21.29
CA ASN A 155 8.77 -2.91 -21.35
C ASN A 155 9.18 -4.39 -21.48
N TYR A 156 8.57 -5.26 -20.66
CA TYR A 156 8.84 -6.70 -20.68
C TYR A 156 8.51 -7.36 -22.02
N GLU A 157 7.43 -6.98 -22.70
CA GLU A 157 7.07 -7.50 -24.02
C GLU A 157 8.10 -7.14 -25.11
N ARG A 158 8.91 -6.11 -24.90
CA ARG A 158 9.96 -5.69 -25.85
C ARG A 158 11.34 -6.26 -25.50
N THR A 159 11.69 -6.27 -24.22
CA THR A 159 13.03 -6.67 -23.77
C THR A 159 13.10 -8.13 -23.34
N HIS A 160 11.95 -8.79 -23.15
CA HIS A 160 11.81 -10.13 -22.55
C HIS A 160 12.54 -10.29 -21.20
N SER A 161 12.82 -9.18 -20.51
CA SER A 161 13.46 -9.16 -19.20
C SER A 161 12.78 -8.17 -18.27
N ARG A 162 12.73 -8.51 -16.97
CA ARG A 162 12.13 -7.69 -15.91
C ARG A 162 13.15 -6.78 -15.22
N THR A 163 14.44 -6.92 -15.53
CA THR A 163 15.52 -6.18 -14.90
C THR A 163 15.50 -4.71 -15.36
N MET A 164 15.39 -3.77 -14.41
CA MET A 164 15.25 -2.34 -14.73
C MET A 164 16.41 -1.77 -15.54
N VAL A 165 17.64 -2.21 -15.26
CA VAL A 165 18.86 -1.71 -15.92
C VAL A 165 18.86 -2.00 -17.43
N LEU A 166 18.21 -3.08 -17.88
CA LEU A 166 18.12 -3.41 -19.30
C LEU A 166 17.06 -2.57 -20.04
N ALA A 167 16.15 -1.91 -19.32
CA ALA A 167 15.10 -1.09 -19.89
C ALA A 167 15.46 0.40 -19.92
N ARG A 168 16.75 0.76 -19.84
CA ARG A 168 17.23 2.16 -19.82
C ARG A 168 17.04 2.87 -21.17
N GLY A 169 17.03 4.19 -21.12
CA GLY A 169 17.03 5.05 -22.32
C GLY A 169 15.75 5.01 -23.16
N LEU A 170 14.64 4.50 -22.61
CA LEU A 170 13.36 4.43 -23.35
C LEU A 170 12.79 5.80 -23.70
N GLN A 171 13.31 6.87 -23.08
CA GLN A 171 12.89 8.24 -23.40
C GLN A 171 13.14 8.68 -24.83
N MET A 172 14.26 8.28 -25.41
CA MET A 172 14.57 8.66 -26.78
C MET A 172 13.75 7.84 -27.79
N VAL A 173 13.33 6.62 -27.42
CA VAL A 173 12.66 5.69 -28.33
C VAL A 173 11.14 5.85 -28.28
N LEU A 174 10.55 6.04 -27.09
CA LEU A 174 9.11 6.05 -26.87
C LEU A 174 8.66 7.25 -26.01
N PRO A 175 8.70 8.49 -26.55
CA PRO A 175 8.42 9.70 -25.77
C PRO A 175 7.02 9.71 -25.16
N LEU A 176 5.98 9.26 -25.89
CA LEU A 176 4.63 9.17 -25.32
C LEU A 176 4.52 8.14 -24.20
N MET A 177 5.28 7.05 -24.27
CA MET A 177 5.32 6.07 -23.18
C MET A 177 5.96 6.69 -21.92
N THR A 178 6.92 7.59 -22.12
CA THR A 178 7.60 8.26 -21.00
C THR A 178 6.71 9.25 -20.28
N THR A 179 5.78 9.90 -20.99
CA THR A 179 4.80 10.78 -20.33
C THR A 179 3.87 9.97 -19.42
N TRP A 180 3.47 8.76 -19.83
CA TRP A 180 2.71 7.85 -18.98
C TRP A 180 3.52 7.35 -17.78
N TRP A 181 4.80 6.99 -17.97
CA TRP A 181 5.71 6.68 -16.86
C TRP A 181 5.85 7.84 -15.89
N PHE A 182 5.97 9.06 -16.40
CA PHE A 182 6.08 10.26 -15.58
C PHE A 182 4.81 10.47 -14.75
N ILE A 183 3.63 10.51 -15.39
CA ILE A 183 2.34 10.69 -14.70
C ILE A 183 2.11 9.59 -13.65
N ALA A 184 2.37 8.33 -13.99
CA ALA A 184 2.21 7.21 -13.06
C ALA A 184 3.19 7.31 -11.87
N SER A 185 4.44 7.71 -12.11
CA SER A 185 5.43 7.93 -11.05
C SER A 185 5.08 9.12 -10.14
N LEU A 186 4.55 10.21 -10.70
CA LEU A 186 4.04 11.37 -9.96
C LEU A 186 2.82 11.00 -9.10
N ALA A 187 1.93 10.17 -9.64
CA ALA A 187 0.80 9.65 -8.88
C ALA A 187 1.27 8.76 -7.73
N ASN A 188 2.26 7.90 -7.97
CA ASN A 188 2.80 6.99 -6.96
C ASN A 188 3.55 7.69 -5.82
N LEU A 189 4.23 8.82 -6.08
CA LEU A 189 4.81 9.66 -5.03
C LEU A 189 3.82 10.62 -4.35
N ALA A 190 2.54 10.55 -4.72
CA ALA A 190 1.47 11.40 -4.20
C ALA A 190 1.67 12.91 -4.49
N LEU A 191 1.88 13.29 -5.75
CA LEU A 191 1.95 14.71 -6.13
C LEU A 191 0.58 15.42 -6.03
N PRO A 192 0.48 16.66 -5.53
CA PRO A 192 -0.75 17.45 -5.66
C PRO A 192 -1.04 17.76 -7.15
N PRO A 193 -2.28 17.70 -7.65
CA PRO A 193 -3.58 17.48 -6.97
C PRO A 193 -4.10 16.02 -7.05
N LEU A 194 -3.24 15.02 -7.19
CA LEU A 194 -3.66 13.63 -7.41
C LEU A 194 -4.26 13.00 -6.14
N PRO A 195 -5.23 12.07 -6.28
CA PRO A 195 -5.99 11.52 -5.15
C PRO A 195 -5.14 10.71 -4.16
N ASN A 196 -3.98 10.17 -4.58
CA ASN A 196 -3.03 9.51 -3.67
C ASN A 196 -2.63 10.46 -2.52
N LEU A 197 -2.36 11.74 -2.82
CA LEU A 197 -2.00 12.72 -1.80
C LEU A 197 -3.15 12.98 -0.83
N MET A 198 -4.37 13.12 -1.32
CA MET A 198 -5.53 13.36 -0.46
C MET A 198 -5.70 12.21 0.54
N GLY A 199 -5.61 10.96 0.06
CA GLY A 199 -5.65 9.78 0.93
C GLY A 199 -4.51 9.75 1.95
N GLU A 200 -3.26 10.00 1.50
CA GLU A 200 -2.10 10.00 2.38
C GLU A 200 -2.15 11.11 3.44
N ILE A 201 -2.48 12.35 3.08
CA ILE A 201 -2.58 13.45 4.04
C ILE A 201 -3.65 13.17 5.10
N MET A 202 -4.82 12.65 4.72
CA MET A 202 -5.87 12.32 5.69
C MET A 202 -5.44 11.21 6.67
N ILE A 203 -4.70 10.20 6.19
CA ILE A 203 -4.15 9.15 7.04
C ILE A 203 -3.05 9.72 7.94
N LEU A 204 -2.15 10.56 7.41
CA LEU A 204 -1.09 11.22 8.17
C LEU A 204 -1.65 12.10 9.30
N THR A 205 -2.67 12.90 9.03
CA THR A 205 -3.30 13.77 10.05
C THR A 205 -3.99 12.95 11.13
N SER A 206 -4.70 11.88 10.77
CA SER A 206 -5.32 10.97 11.74
C SER A 206 -4.30 10.24 12.61
N LEU A 207 -3.18 9.78 12.04
CA LEU A 207 -2.07 9.18 12.77
C LEU A 207 -1.40 10.18 13.71
N PHE A 208 -1.15 11.40 13.24
CA PHE A 208 -0.54 12.46 14.04
C PHE A 208 -1.41 12.87 15.24
N ASN A 209 -2.73 12.90 15.06
CA ASN A 209 -3.68 13.13 16.13
C ASN A 209 -3.72 11.96 17.13
N TRP A 210 -3.46 10.73 16.69
CA TRP A 210 -3.38 9.57 17.57
C TRP A 210 -2.08 9.54 18.39
N SER A 211 -0.93 9.83 17.78
CA SER A 211 0.32 10.07 18.51
C SER A 211 1.28 10.93 17.70
N HIS A 212 1.90 11.94 18.29
CA HIS A 212 2.78 12.85 17.56
C HIS A 212 4.03 12.18 16.98
N TRP A 213 4.50 11.10 17.61
CA TRP A 213 5.68 10.34 17.15
C TRP A 213 5.47 9.67 15.79
N THR A 214 4.22 9.38 15.39
CA THR A 214 3.97 8.75 14.08
C THR A 214 4.39 9.64 12.93
N LEU A 215 4.37 10.97 13.10
CA LEU A 215 4.75 11.92 12.05
C LEU A 215 6.19 11.71 11.56
N ALA A 216 7.11 11.39 12.48
CA ALA A 216 8.49 11.11 12.12
C ALA A 216 8.60 9.86 11.22
N LEU A 217 7.89 8.78 11.59
CA LEU A 217 7.89 7.52 10.83
C LEU A 217 7.22 7.68 9.47
N THR A 218 6.05 8.29 9.44
CA THR A 218 5.29 8.45 8.21
C THR A 218 5.90 9.50 7.28
N GLY A 219 6.48 10.58 7.83
CA GLY A 219 7.24 11.57 7.06
C GLY A 219 8.52 11.00 6.46
N ALA A 220 9.24 10.14 7.19
CA ALA A 220 10.34 9.38 6.60
C ALA A 220 9.83 8.43 5.49
N GLY A 221 8.70 7.78 5.71
CA GLY A 221 8.01 6.96 4.73
C GLY A 221 7.73 7.70 3.42
N THR A 222 7.11 8.88 3.46
CA THR A 222 6.79 9.66 2.26
C THR A 222 8.04 10.17 1.53
N LEU A 223 9.13 10.49 2.24
CA LEU A 223 10.40 10.82 1.60
C LEU A 223 10.99 9.61 0.86
N ILE A 224 10.89 8.42 1.44
CA ILE A 224 11.34 7.17 0.81
C ILE A 224 10.46 6.85 -0.41
N THR A 225 9.13 7.07 -0.33
CA THR A 225 8.23 6.87 -1.48
C THR A 225 8.55 7.76 -2.65
N ALA A 226 8.84 9.04 -2.40
CA ALA A 226 9.31 9.96 -3.43
C ALA A 226 10.63 9.46 -4.05
N ARG A 227 11.58 9.04 -3.21
CA ARG A 227 12.90 8.58 -3.67
C ARG A 227 12.83 7.35 -4.57
N TYR A 228 12.11 6.28 -4.19
CA TYR A 228 12.04 5.08 -5.02
C TYR A 228 11.19 5.30 -6.29
N SER A 229 10.17 6.17 -6.23
CA SER A 229 9.32 6.46 -7.40
C SER A 229 10.10 7.20 -8.48
N LEU A 230 10.88 8.22 -8.07
CA LEU A 230 11.78 8.93 -8.98
C LEU A 230 12.93 8.04 -9.45
N TYR A 231 13.47 7.18 -8.59
CA TYR A 231 14.49 6.19 -8.97
C TYR A 231 14.00 5.25 -10.07
N MET A 232 12.79 4.68 -9.91
CA MET A 232 12.15 3.83 -10.92
C MET A 232 11.98 4.56 -12.26
N PHE A 233 11.52 5.81 -12.23
CA PHE A 233 11.38 6.62 -13.45
C PHE A 233 12.74 6.87 -14.12
N LEU A 234 13.74 7.34 -13.35
CA LEU A 234 15.06 7.64 -13.90
C LEU A 234 15.76 6.41 -14.47
N MET A 235 15.68 5.26 -13.79
CA MET A 235 16.34 4.02 -14.22
C MET A 235 15.68 3.37 -15.44
N THR A 236 14.43 3.67 -15.73
CA THR A 236 13.73 3.13 -16.91
C THR A 236 13.70 4.11 -18.08
N GLN A 237 13.71 5.42 -17.83
CA GLN A 237 13.57 6.40 -18.91
C GLN A 237 14.90 7.00 -19.38
N ARG A 238 15.86 7.25 -18.47
CA ARG A 238 17.21 7.71 -18.83
C ARG A 238 18.14 6.55 -19.14
#